data_AF-A0A3B6VVC7-F1
#
_entry.id   AF-A0A3B6VVC7-F1
#
_cell.length_a   1.000
_cell.length_b   1.000
_cell.length_c   1.000
_cell.angle_alpha   90.00
_cell.angle_beta   90.00
_cell.angle_gamma   90.00
#
_symmetry.space_group_name_H-M   'P 1'
#
loop_
_entity.id
_entity.type
_entity.pdbx_description
1 polymer ?
#
loop_
_entity_poly.entity_id
_entity_poly.type
_entity_poly.pdbx_seq_one_letter_code
_entity_poly.pdbx_strand_id
1 'polypeptide(L)' 'MTSLGVIAIDNMSVEDIAYSYNYAEYIELKHDIDSAKKELNITNICNTHDAIKIAEHINNLWR' A
#
# COMPACT_ATOMS: atom_id res chain seq x y z
N MET A 1 7.98 4.82 -0.15
CA MET A 1 7.18 3.98 -1.05
C MET A 1 6.84 4.72 -2.35
N THR A 2 6.83 4.02 -3.49
CA THR A 2 6.42 4.57 -4.80
C THR A 2 4.97 4.22 -5.11
N SER A 3 4.31 4.96 -6.00
CA SER A 3 2.93 4.67 -6.43
C SER A 3 2.78 3.29 -7.08
N LEU A 4 3.78 2.85 -7.85
CA LEU A 4 3.82 1.49 -8.41
C LEU A 4 3.93 0.43 -7.30
N GLY A 5 4.71 0.69 -6.25
CA GLY A 5 4.80 -0.18 -5.08
C GLY A 5 3.46 -0.31 -4.35
N VAL A 6 2.73 0.81 -4.18
CA VAL A 6 1.37 0.80 -3.61
C VAL A 6 0.45 -0.12 -4.43
N ILE A 7 0.39 0.06 -5.75
CA ILE A 7 -0.47 -0.75 -6.62
C ILE A 7 -0.09 -2.24 -6.54
N ALA A 8 1.21 -2.55 -6.57
CA ALA A 8 1.69 -3.93 -6.52
C ALA A 8 1.28 -4.62 -5.21
N ILE A 9 1.45 -3.96 -4.07
CA ILE A 9 1.17 -4.52 -2.74
C ILE A 9 -0.33 -4.57 -2.45
N ASP A 10 -1.10 -3.56 -2.86
CA ASP A 10 -2.57 -3.53 -2.72
C ASP A 10 -3.20 -4.74 -3.44
N ASN A 11 -2.72 -5.07 -4.64
CA ASN A 11 -3.20 -6.20 -5.43
C ASN A 11 -2.62 -7.56 -5.02
N MET A 12 -1.58 -7.60 -4.19
CA MET A 12 -0.96 -8.87 -3.78
C MET A 12 -1.88 -9.60 -2.78
N SER A 13 -2.13 -10.88 -3.01
CA SER A 13 -2.90 -11.70 -2.06
C SER A 13 -2.07 -11.98 -0.80
N VAL A 14 -2.75 -12.28 0.32
CA VAL A 14 -2.05 -12.62 1.57
C VAL A 14 -1.28 -13.94 1.41
N GLU A 15 -1.83 -14.86 0.62
CA GLU A 15 -1.20 -16.13 0.28
C GLU A 15 0.11 -15.92 -0.47
N ASP A 16 0.13 -15.02 -1.47
CA ASP A 16 1.35 -14.69 -2.21
C ASP A 16 2.40 -14.03 -1.31
N ILE A 17 1.97 -13.16 -0.39
CA ILE A 17 2.86 -12.54 0.60
C ILE A 17 3.49 -13.59 1.52
N ALA A 18 2.72 -14.59 1.96
CA ALA A 18 3.19 -15.62 2.88
C ALA A 18 4.35 -16.46 2.33
N TYR A 19 4.48 -16.59 1.00
CA TYR A 19 5.60 -17.27 0.35
C TYR A 19 6.84 -16.39 0.14
N SER A 20 6.77 -15.09 0.45
CA SER A 20 7.91 -14.18 0.36
C SER A 20 8.87 -14.36 1.54
N TYR A 21 10.18 -14.28 1.28
CA TYR A 21 11.19 -14.27 2.35
C TYR A 21 11.00 -13.10 3.33
N ASN A 22 10.46 -11.97 2.84
CA ASN A 22 10.19 -10.77 3.64
C ASN A 22 8.70 -10.61 3.97
N TYR A 23 7.94 -11.71 4.14
CA TYR A 23 6.49 -11.68 4.32
C TYR A 23 6.01 -10.65 5.38
N ALA A 24 6.73 -10.51 6.50
CA ALA A 24 6.37 -9.59 7.57
C ALA A 24 6.34 -8.12 7.10
N GLU A 25 7.37 -7.69 6.37
CA GLU A 25 7.47 -6.32 5.83
C GLU A 25 6.36 -6.05 4.81
N TYR A 26 6.02 -7.04 3.97
CA TYR A 26 4.92 -6.90 3.01
C TYR A 26 3.55 -6.82 3.67
N ILE A 27 3.32 -7.55 4.78
CA ILE A 27 2.08 -7.45 5.56
C ILE A 27 1.97 -6.06 6.21
N GLU A 28 3.04 -5.56 6.80
CA GLU A 28 3.07 -4.20 7.39
C GLU A 28 2.77 -3.14 6.32
N LEU A 29 3.44 -3.20 5.17
CA LEU A 29 3.20 -2.27 4.07
C LEU A 29 1.76 -2.36 3.54
N LYS A 30 1.18 -3.57 3.46
CA LYS A 30 -0.22 -3.73 3.05
C LYS A 30 -1.18 -3.09 4.06
N HIS A 31 -0.90 -3.25 5.36
CA HIS A 31 -1.65 -2.59 6.43
C HIS A 31 -1.54 -1.06 6.39
N ASP A 32 -0.35 -0.53 6.11
CA ASP A 32 -0.14 0.91 5.95
C ASP A 32 -0.93 1.47 4.75
N ILE A 33 -0.94 0.74 3.64
CA ILE A 33 -1.75 1.09 2.44
C ILE A 33 -3.24 1.10 2.77
N ASP A 34 -3.75 0.07 3.45
CA ASP A 34 -5.16 -0.01 3.83
C ASP A 34 -5.57 1.10 4.82
N SER A 35 -4.67 1.48 5.72
CA SER A 35 -4.90 2.57 6.67
C SER A 35 -4.94 3.92 5.95
N ALA A 36 -3.97 4.18 5.07
CA ALA A 36 -3.93 5.38 4.24
C ALA A 36 -5.17 5.50 3.33
N LYS A 37 -5.62 4.37 2.74
CA LYS A 37 -6.87 4.31 1.96
C LYS A 37 -8.07 4.75 2.78
N LYS A 38 -8.21 4.27 4.03
CA LYS A 38 -9.30 4.68 4.93
C LYS A 38 -9.24 6.17 5.27
N GLU A 39 -8.06 6.70 5.60
CA GLU A 39 -7.88 8.10 5.97
C GLU A 39 -8.15 9.06 4.80
N LEU A 40 -7.73 8.67 3.59
CA LEU A 40 -7.95 9.45 2.36
C LEU A 40 -9.34 9.21 1.74
N ASN A 41 -10.18 8.37 2.35
CA ASN A 41 -11.49 7.96 1.83
C ASN A 41 -11.43 7.35 0.41
N ILE A 42 -10.41 6.52 0.16
CA ILE A 42 -10.19 5.79 -1.10
C ILE A 42 -10.56 4.32 -0.88
N THR A 43 -11.70 3.89 -1.41
CA THR A 43 -12.15 2.49 -1.26
C THR A 43 -11.32 1.53 -2.12
N ASN A 44 -11.05 1.90 -3.37
CA ASN A 44 -10.23 1.16 -4.32
C ASN A 44 -9.33 2.12 -5.08
N ILE A 45 -8.14 1.66 -5.44
CA ILE A 45 -7.21 2.42 -6.27
C ILE A 45 -7.69 2.32 -7.72
N CYS A 46 -8.39 3.33 -8.21
CA CYS A 46 -9.00 3.31 -9.54
C CYS A 46 -8.09 3.90 -10.62
N ASN A 47 -7.07 4.67 -10.22
CA ASN A 47 -6.18 5.38 -11.13
C ASN A 47 -4.81 5.63 -10.46
N THR A 48 -3.85 6.06 -11.27
CA THR A 48 -2.49 6.36 -10.80
C THR A 48 -2.44 7.51 -9.79
N HIS A 49 -3.38 8.46 -9.84
CA HIS A 49 -3.43 9.61 -8.93
C HIS A 49 -3.77 9.18 -7.50
N ASP A 50 -4.70 8.23 -7.33
CA ASP A 50 -5.03 7.65 -6.03
C ASP A 50 -3.80 6.97 -5.41
N ALA A 51 -3.06 6.20 -6.22
CA ALA A 51 -1.83 5.55 -5.78
C ALA A 51 -0.72 6.55 -5.40
N ILE A 52 -0.61 7.68 -6.12
CA ILE A 52 0.32 8.76 -5.77
C ILE A 52 -0.04 9.37 -4.42
N LYS A 53 -1.32 9.72 -4.20
CA LYS A 53 -1.77 10.28 -2.92
C LYS A 53 -1.48 9.35 -1.74
N ILE A 54 -1.75 8.06 -1.89
CA ILE A 54 -1.47 7.06 -0.85
C ILE A 54 0.04 6.99 -0.58
N ALA A 55 0.86 6.95 -1.63
CA ALA A 55 2.31 6.91 -1.48
C ALA A 55 2.85 8.18 -0.78
N GLU A 56 2.36 9.36 -1.16
CA GLU A 56 2.72 10.63 -0.52
C GLU A 56 2.30 10.68 0.95
N HIS A 57 1.07 10.24 1.26
CA HIS A 57 0.57 10.17 2.63
C HIS A 57 1.46 9.32 3.52
N ILE A 58 1.77 8.09 3.07
CA ILE A 58 2.65 7.19 3.81
C ILE A 58 4.06 7.78 3.92
N ASN A 59 4.63 8.34 2.85
CA ASN A 59 5.97 8.93 2.93
C ASN A 59 6.05 10.13 3.88
N ASN A 60 4.96 10.87 4.08
CA ASN A 60 4.91 12.03 4.97
C ASN A 60 4.69 11.65 6.44
N LEU A 61 4.12 10.48 6.75
CA LEU A 61 3.99 9.99 8.13
C LEU A 61 5.33 9.57 8.75
N TRP A 62 6.31 9.22 7.92
CA TRP A 62 7.62 8.71 8.34
C TRP A 62 8.73 9.77 8.18
N ARG A 63 8.36 11.03 7.96
CA ARG A 63 9.26 12.20 7.92
C ARG A 63 9.19 12.99 9.22
#